data_AF-A0A2Z6P085-F1
#
_entry.id   AF-A0A2Z6P085-F1
#
_cell.length_a   1.000
_cell.length_b   1.000
_cell.length_c   1.000
_cell.angle_alpha   90.00
_cell.angle_beta   90.00
_cell.angle_gamma   90.00
#
_symmetry.space_group_name_H-M   'P 1'
#
loop_
_entity.id
_entity.type
_entity.pdbx_description
1 polymer ?
#
loop_
_entity_poly.entity_id
_entity_poly.type
_entity_poly.pdbx_seq_one_letter_code
_entity_poly.pdbx_strand_id
1 'polypeptide(L)'
;MGTLETKVFTEEQEALVVKSWAVMKKNSAELGLKLFLKIFEIAPSAQKLFPFLKDSKVPLEQNTKLKSHAMSVFLMTCESAAQLRKAGKVTVRESSLKKLGASHFKNGVVDEHFE
;
A
#
# COMPACT_ATOMS: atom_id res chain seq x y z
N MET A 1 8.85 8.31 31.93
CA MET A 1 8.75 8.92 30.60
C MET A 1 9.69 8.13 29.70
N GLY A 2 9.17 7.11 29.02
CA GLY A 2 10.00 6.23 28.19
C GLY A 2 10.48 7.00 26.96
N THR A 3 11.79 7.06 26.77
CA THR A 3 12.39 7.48 25.50
C THR A 3 11.82 6.59 24.40
N LEU A 4 10.97 7.17 23.55
CA LEU A 4 10.63 6.56 22.26
C LEU A 4 11.95 6.43 21.51
N GLU A 5 12.49 5.21 21.42
CA GLU A 5 13.56 4.92 20.48
C GLU A 5 13.02 5.23 19.09
N THR A 6 13.39 6.39 18.54
CA THR A 6 13.12 6.72 17.16
C THR A 6 13.91 5.73 16.32
N LYS A 7 13.28 4.64 15.86
CA LYS A 7 13.87 3.73 14.88
C LYS A 7 14.06 4.51 13.58
N VAL A 8 15.25 5.07 13.39
CA VAL A 8 15.61 5.79 12.17
C VAL A 8 15.78 4.76 11.06
N PHE A 9 15.12 5.00 9.93
CA PHE A 9 15.28 4.20 8.72
C PHE A 9 16.71 4.37 8.18
N THR A 10 17.54 3.32 8.26
CA THR A 10 18.99 3.41 7.99
C THR A 10 19.32 3.34 6.49
N GLU A 11 20.57 3.65 6.12
CA GLU A 11 21.05 3.49 4.74
C GLU A 11 21.04 2.04 4.27
N GLU A 12 21.37 1.10 5.16
CA GLU A 12 21.34 -0.33 4.86
C GLU A 12 19.89 -0.80 4.63
N GLN A 13 18.94 -0.32 5.44
CA GLN A 13 17.51 -0.61 5.27
C GLN A 13 16.99 -0.01 3.95
N GLU A 14 17.35 1.23 3.62
CA GLU A 14 17.03 1.83 2.31
C GLU A 14 17.61 0.98 1.18
N ALA A 15 18.89 0.62 1.25
CA ALA A 15 19.56 -0.15 0.21
C ALA A 15 18.88 -1.51 0.00
N LEU A 16 18.43 -2.18 1.07
CA LEU A 16 17.66 -3.42 0.98
C LEU A 16 16.29 -3.21 0.33
N VAL A 17 15.56 -2.15 0.71
CA VAL A 17 14.28 -1.80 0.10
C VAL A 17 14.46 -1.47 -1.38
N VAL A 18 15.42 -0.63 -1.75
CA VAL A 18 15.68 -0.21 -3.13
C VAL A 18 16.13 -1.38 -4.00
N LYS A 19 17.03 -2.24 -3.50
CA LYS A 19 17.48 -3.44 -4.23
C LYS A 19 16.32 -4.42 -4.47
N SER A 20 15.55 -4.72 -3.43
CA SER A 20 14.35 -5.57 -3.53
C SER A 20 13.33 -4.96 -4.50
N TRP A 21 13.09 -3.65 -4.37
CA TRP A 21 12.17 -2.91 -5.23
C TRP A 21 12.59 -2.91 -6.69
N ALA A 22 13.88 -2.77 -7.00
CA ALA A 22 14.38 -2.79 -8.38
C ALA A 22 14.06 -4.10 -9.11
N VAL A 23 13.95 -5.21 -8.37
CA VAL A 23 13.51 -6.51 -8.89
C VAL A 23 11.98 -6.54 -8.99
N MET A 24 11.27 -6.21 -7.91
CA MET A 24 9.81 -6.32 -7.82
C MET A 24 9.08 -5.38 -8.78
N LYS A 25 9.61 -4.17 -9.02
CA LYS A 25 8.93 -3.13 -9.81
C LYS A 25 8.59 -3.57 -11.23
N LYS A 26 9.39 -4.48 -11.80
CA LYS A 26 9.20 -5.04 -13.14
C LYS A 26 7.85 -5.74 -13.29
N ASN A 27 7.34 -6.32 -12.19
CA ASN A 27 6.09 -7.07 -12.14
C ASN A 27 5.11 -6.46 -11.12
N SER A 28 5.14 -5.14 -10.91
CA SER A 28 4.38 -4.45 -9.85
C SER A 28 2.88 -4.76 -9.88
N ALA A 29 2.29 -4.84 -11.08
CA ALA A 29 0.86 -5.10 -11.23
C ALA A 29 0.49 -6.51 -10.72
N GLU A 30 1.30 -7.52 -11.06
CA GLU A 30 1.08 -8.90 -10.65
C GLU A 30 1.36 -9.09 -9.15
N LEU A 31 2.49 -8.56 -8.66
CA LEU A 31 2.86 -8.66 -7.25
C LEU A 31 1.88 -7.89 -6.35
N GLY A 32 1.46 -6.69 -6.76
CA GLY A 32 0.43 -5.93 -6.06
C GLY A 32 -0.88 -6.70 -6.00
N LEU A 33 -1.35 -7.26 -7.12
CA LEU A 33 -2.57 -8.07 -7.11
C LEU A 33 -2.41 -9.29 -6.20
N LYS A 34 -1.29 -10.01 -6.27
CA LYS A 34 -1.01 -11.18 -5.43
C LYS A 34 -1.03 -10.82 -3.94
N LEU A 35 -0.51 -9.67 -3.55
CA LEU A 35 -0.62 -9.15 -2.18
C LEU A 35 -2.07 -9.00 -1.75
N PHE A 36 -2.92 -8.36 -2.58
CA PHE A 36 -4.33 -8.18 -2.25
C PHE A 36 -5.14 -9.48 -2.21
N LEU A 37 -4.84 -10.42 -3.09
CA LEU A 37 -5.43 -11.76 -3.02
C LEU A 37 -5.07 -12.44 -1.69
N LYS A 38 -3.82 -12.28 -1.22
CA LYS A 38 -3.39 -12.82 0.08
C LYS A 38 -4.08 -12.12 1.26
N ILE A 39 -4.28 -10.80 1.19
CA ILE A 39 -5.07 -10.05 2.18
C ILE A 39 -6.49 -10.60 2.25
N PHE A 40 -7.14 -10.83 1.10
CA PHE A 40 -8.50 -11.37 1.06
C PHE A 40 -8.60 -12.83 1.48
N GLU A 41 -7.53 -13.61 1.33
CA GLU A 41 -7.43 -14.97 1.88
C GLU A 41 -7.39 -14.94 3.42
N ILE A 42 -6.61 -14.03 4.01
CA ILE A 42 -6.45 -13.89 5.46
C ILE A 42 -7.67 -13.22 6.11
N ALA A 43 -8.17 -12.15 5.49
CA ALA A 43 -9.29 -11.35 5.96
C ALA A 43 -10.34 -11.16 4.85
N PRO A 44 -11.20 -12.15 4.60
CA PRO A 44 -12.23 -12.06 3.55
C PRO A 44 -13.17 -10.87 3.71
N SER A 45 -13.39 -10.41 4.95
CA SER A 45 -14.21 -9.23 5.25
C SER A 45 -13.68 -7.95 4.60
N ALA A 46 -12.36 -7.84 4.36
CA ALA A 46 -11.75 -6.66 3.74
C ALA A 46 -12.25 -6.41 2.32
N GLN A 47 -12.74 -7.44 1.60
CA GLN A 47 -13.37 -7.27 0.28
C GLN A 47 -14.56 -6.30 0.33
N LYS A 48 -15.27 -6.22 1.46
CA LYS A 48 -16.43 -5.33 1.64
C LYS A 48 -16.06 -3.85 1.63
N LEU A 49 -14.79 -3.51 1.86
CA LEU A 49 -14.27 -2.15 1.80
C LEU A 49 -14.07 -1.65 0.36
N PHE A 50 -14.25 -2.52 -0.63
CA PHE A 50 -14.13 -2.18 -2.05
C PHE A 50 -15.52 -2.17 -2.71
N PRO A 51 -16.18 -1.00 -2.83
CA PRO A 51 -17.54 -0.94 -3.37
C PRO A 51 -17.69 -1.53 -4.76
N PHE A 52 -16.62 -1.52 -5.56
CA PHE A 52 -16.60 -2.09 -6.92
C PHE A 52 -16.46 -3.61 -6.97
N LEU A 53 -16.19 -4.26 -5.83
CA LEU A 53 -16.24 -5.72 -5.71
C LEU A 53 -17.62 -6.19 -5.27
N LYS A 54 -18.43 -5.31 -4.66
CA LYS A 54 -19.79 -5.63 -4.27
C LYS A 54 -20.58 -6.09 -5.50
N ASP A 55 -21.12 -7.30 -5.43
CA ASP A 55 -21.90 -7.95 -6.49
C ASP A 55 -21.15 -8.17 -7.82
N SER A 56 -19.82 -8.03 -7.82
CA SER A 56 -19.02 -8.29 -9.02
C SER A 56 -19.00 -9.78 -9.33
N LYS A 57 -19.32 -10.13 -10.58
CA LYS A 57 -19.16 -11.49 -11.11
C LYS A 57 -17.77 -11.73 -11.71
N VAL A 58 -16.93 -10.69 -11.75
CA VAL A 58 -15.58 -10.77 -12.28
C VAL A 58 -14.68 -11.36 -11.21
N PRO A 59 -13.91 -12.43 -11.50
CA PRO A 59 -12.92 -12.96 -10.58
C PRO A 59 -11.95 -11.85 -10.11
N LEU A 60 -11.50 -11.93 -8.85
CA LEU A 60 -10.65 -10.90 -8.25
C LEU A 60 -9.37 -10.68 -9.08
N GLU A 61 -8.79 -11.77 -9.59
CA GLU A 61 -7.60 -11.81 -10.45
C GLU A 61 -7.79 -11.10 -11.80
N GLN A 62 -9.04 -10.89 -12.22
CA GLN A 62 -9.40 -10.27 -13.49
C GLN A 62 -9.95 -8.85 -13.30
N ASN A 63 -10.23 -8.44 -12.06
CA ASN A 63 -10.81 -7.13 -11.77
C ASN A 63 -9.79 -6.00 -11.97
N THR A 64 -10.01 -5.17 -13.00
CA THR A 64 -9.09 -4.08 -13.38
C THR A 64 -9.00 -2.97 -12.34
N LYS A 65 -10.08 -2.71 -11.59
CA LYS A 65 -10.10 -1.71 -10.51
C LYS A 65 -9.28 -2.17 -9.32
N LEU A 66 -9.39 -3.45 -8.96
CA LEU A 66 -8.56 -4.06 -7.92
C LEU A 66 -7.08 -4.01 -8.31
N LYS A 67 -6.74 -4.45 -9.54
CA LYS A 67 -5.36 -4.39 -10.06
C LYS A 67 -4.77 -2.98 -9.98
N SER A 68 -5.53 -1.96 -10.37
CA SER A 68 -5.06 -0.57 -10.32
C SER A 68 -4.80 -0.11 -8.88
N HIS A 69 -5.71 -0.40 -7.95
CA HIS A 69 -5.53 -0.04 -6.54
C HIS A 69 -4.32 -0.75 -5.94
N ALA A 70 -4.22 -2.06 -6.17
CA ALA A 70 -3.15 -2.89 -5.67
C ALA A 70 -1.77 -2.44 -6.17
N MET A 71 -1.67 -2.08 -7.45
CA MET A 71 -0.45 -1.51 -8.03
C MET A 71 -0.11 -0.15 -7.38
N SER A 72 -1.08 0.72 -7.15
CA SER A 72 -0.84 2.02 -6.49
C SER A 72 -0.30 1.86 -5.07
N VAL A 73 -0.90 0.98 -4.27
CA VAL A 73 -0.41 0.71 -2.90
C VAL A 73 1.03 0.19 -2.94
N PHE A 74 1.29 -0.80 -3.80
CA PHE A 74 2.60 -1.42 -3.91
C PHE A 74 3.70 -0.42 -4.31
N LEU A 75 3.42 0.45 -5.28
CA LEU A 75 4.33 1.51 -5.72
C LEU A 75 4.57 2.57 -4.63
N MET A 76 3.49 3.10 -4.07
CA MET A 76 3.57 4.21 -3.10
C MET A 76 4.33 3.82 -1.84
N THR A 77 4.22 2.57 -1.37
CA THR A 77 4.95 2.09 -0.19
C THR A 77 6.46 2.12 -0.40
N CYS A 78 6.95 1.59 -1.53
CA CYS A 78 8.38 1.58 -1.83
C CYS A 78 8.93 2.98 -2.11
N GLU A 79 8.18 3.83 -2.82
CA GLU A 79 8.56 5.22 -3.05
C GLU A 79 8.63 6.02 -1.74
N SER A 80 7.68 5.80 -0.82
CA SER A 80 7.65 6.47 0.47
C SER A 80 8.84 6.08 1.35
N ALA A 81 9.25 4.81 1.35
CA ALA A 81 10.45 4.36 2.05
C ALA A 81 11.71 5.08 1.54
N ALA A 82 11.87 5.22 0.22
CA ALA A 82 12.97 5.97 -0.36
C ALA A 82 12.92 7.47 -0.02
N GLN A 83 11.73 8.07 0.07
CA GLN A 83 11.55 9.47 0.45
C GLN A 83 11.88 9.74 1.91
N LEU A 84 11.47 8.86 2.83
CA LEU A 84 11.73 9.00 4.26
C LEU A 84 13.23 9.12 4.57
N ARG A 85 14.09 8.35 3.90
CA ARG A 85 15.54 8.46 4.08
C ARG A 85 16.12 9.76 3.52
N LYS A 86 15.70 10.13 2.30
CA LYS A 86 16.28 11.26 1.55
C LYS A 86 15.83 12.62 2.09
N ALA A 87 14.57 12.73 2.48
CA ALA A 87 13.94 13.99 2.87
C ALA A 87 13.53 14.05 4.35
N GLY A 88 13.70 12.96 5.11
CA GLY A 88 13.21 12.85 6.48
C GLY A 88 11.69 12.77 6.60
N LYS A 89 10.97 12.74 5.47
CA LYS A 89 9.51 12.72 5.38
C LYS A 89 9.04 12.18 4.03
N VAL A 90 7.79 11.72 3.98
CA VAL A 90 7.10 11.42 2.72
C VAL A 90 6.83 12.73 1.98
N THR A 91 7.18 12.80 0.70
CA THR A 91 7.10 14.00 -0.15
C THR A 91 5.90 13.99 -1.09
N VAL A 92 4.90 13.14 -0.83
CA VAL A 92 3.63 13.15 -1.55
C VAL A 92 2.92 14.49 -1.32
N ARG A 93 2.37 15.08 -2.39
CA ARG A 93 1.65 16.37 -2.30
C ARG A 93 0.54 16.29 -1.26
N GLU A 94 0.42 17.31 -0.42
CA GLU A 94 -0.58 17.37 0.65
C GLU A 94 -2.00 17.17 0.14
N SER A 95 -2.34 17.75 -1.02
CA SER A 95 -3.65 17.57 -1.65
C SER A 95 -3.94 16.13 -2.05
N SER A 96 -2.92 15.36 -2.44
CA SER A 96 -3.04 13.92 -2.70
C SER A 96 -3.23 13.15 -1.40
N LEU A 97 -2.50 13.47 -0.34
CA LEU A 97 -2.66 12.84 0.98
C LEU A 97 -4.05 13.09 1.56
N LYS A 98 -4.58 14.31 1.47
CA LYS A 98 -5.95 14.63 1.90
C LYS A 98 -7.00 13.82 1.14
N LYS A 99 -6.83 13.67 -0.18
CA LYS A 99 -7.73 12.84 -1.01
C LYS A 99 -7.64 11.36 -0.64
N LEU A 100 -6.43 10.85 -0.42
CA LEU A 100 -6.21 9.47 0.02
C LEU A 100 -6.90 9.22 1.37
N GLY A 101 -6.64 10.07 2.36
CA GLY A 101 -7.27 9.96 3.68
C GLY A 101 -8.79 10.00 3.62
N ALA A 102 -9.35 10.98 2.90
CA ALA A 102 -10.80 11.10 2.72
C ALA A 102 -11.41 9.86 2.04
N SER A 103 -10.72 9.28 1.05
CA SER A 103 -11.18 8.08 0.35
C SER A 103 -11.16 6.85 1.26
N HIS A 104 -10.10 6.64 2.04
CA HIS A 104 -10.00 5.50 2.96
C HIS A 104 -11.03 5.63 4.10
N PHE A 105 -11.16 6.82 4.69
CA PHE A 105 -12.16 7.12 5.72
C PHE A 105 -13.58 6.85 5.23
N LYS A 106 -13.94 7.34 4.03
CA LYS A 106 -15.28 7.13 3.44
C LYS A 106 -15.64 5.65 3.27
N ASN A 107 -14.65 4.78 3.02
CA ASN A 107 -14.88 3.35 2.82
C ASN A 107 -14.76 2.53 4.12
N GLY A 108 -14.61 3.18 5.28
CA GLY A 108 -14.54 2.49 6.57
C GLY A 108 -13.22 1.77 6.83
N VAL A 109 -12.14 2.22 6.19
CA VAL A 109 -10.79 1.73 6.50
C VAL A 109 -10.40 2.23 7.89
N VAL A 110 -9.81 1.35 8.70
CA VAL A 110 -9.43 1.55 10.11
C VAL A 110 -8.03 0.98 10.30
N ASP A 111 -7.43 1.18 11.46
CA ASP A 111 -6.03 0.84 11.73
C ASP A 111 -5.74 -0.65 11.46
N GLU A 112 -6.65 -1.55 11.84
CA GLU A 112 -6.51 -3.00 11.62
C GLU A 112 -6.49 -3.41 10.14
N HIS A 113 -6.90 -2.53 9.22
CA HIS A 113 -6.82 -2.80 7.78
C HIS A 113 -5.46 -2.41 7.18
N PHE A 114 -4.62 -1.65 7.91
CA PHE A 114 -3.28 -1.26 7.48
C PHE A 114 -2.19 -2.20 7.99
N GLU A 115 -2.42 -2.88 9.12
CA GLU A 115 -1.53 -3.88 9.73
C GLU A 115 -1.58 -5.25 9.01
#